data_AF-A0A9E2NMX4-F1
#
_entry.id   AF-A0A9E2NMX4-F1
#
_cell.length_a   1.000
_cell.length_b   1.000
_cell.length_c   1.000
_cell.angle_alpha   90.00
_cell.angle_beta   90.00
_cell.angle_gamma   90.00
#
_symmetry.space_group_name_H-M   'P 1'
#
loop_
_entity.id
_entity.type
_entity.pdbx_description
1 polymer ?
#
loop_
_entity_poly.entity_id
_entity_poly.type
_entity_poly.pdbx_seq_one_letter_code
_entity_poly.pdbx_strand_id
1 'polypeptide(L)'
;MRDLVKRTVFVVALWGAAVPMTAQDKIEGTVQADLVSQYIWRGQDLGDVSLQPTLGLAYKGVSLTAWGSIGLSDPADTKEFDLTLAYKIGGLNIGVTDYWFNSPNDRYFSYEAHKTSHVFEGNVGYDFGPVAIQWYTNFAGNDGLRKNGHRAYSSYFELSAPFNLAGCQWVATAGAVPYATSFYAEAGGFAVTNISLKAVKDIRVTRSFSLPLFAVVSANPSTEKAYFVFGFSLRPWS
;
A
#
# COMPACT_ATOMS: atom_id res chain seq x y z
N MET A 1 20.43 24.11 15.42
CA MET A 1 20.31 23.06 14.38
C MET A 1 19.58 21.83 14.94
N ARG A 2 18.33 21.97 15.39
CA ARG A 2 17.54 20.87 15.99
C ARG A 2 16.15 20.68 15.37
N ASP A 3 15.83 21.35 14.27
CA ASP A 3 14.46 21.39 13.73
C ASP A 3 14.32 20.89 12.28
N LEU A 4 15.18 19.98 11.80
CA LEU A 4 15.12 19.47 10.42
C LEU A 4 14.71 17.99 10.29
N VAL A 5 14.30 17.32 11.37
CA VAL A 5 14.17 15.84 11.41
C VAL A 5 12.72 15.33 11.29
N LYS A 6 11.69 16.17 11.19
CA LYS A 6 10.28 15.71 11.23
C LYS A 6 9.51 15.94 9.93
N ARG A 7 9.95 15.35 8.83
CA ARG A 7 9.17 15.27 7.58
C ARG A 7 9.29 13.90 6.94
N THR A 8 8.74 12.89 7.60
CA THR A 8 8.43 11.60 6.98
C THR A 8 6.98 11.67 6.54
N VAL A 9 6.75 11.60 5.23
CA VAL A 9 5.41 11.52 4.66
C VAL A 9 5.13 10.04 4.46
N PHE A 10 4.17 9.53 5.22
CA PHE A 10 3.63 8.16 5.19
C PHE A 10 2.75 8.01 3.92
N VAL A 11 2.61 6.82 3.31
CA VAL A 11 1.66 6.50 2.20
C VAL A 11 1.45 4.97 2.10
N VAL A 12 0.29 4.45 1.68
CA VAL A 12 -0.05 2.99 1.51
C VAL A 12 0.09 2.50 0.08
N ALA A 13 0.10 1.18 -0.09
CA ALA A 13 -0.10 0.48 -1.34
C ALA A 13 -1.06 -0.62 -0.98
N LEU A 14 -2.21 -0.57 -1.64
CA LEU A 14 -3.20 -1.62 -1.69
C LEU A 14 -2.50 -2.93 -2.05
N TRP A 15 -2.31 -3.79 -1.06
CA TRP A 15 -2.22 -5.22 -1.33
C TRP A 15 -3.64 -5.71 -1.54
N GLY A 16 -4.18 -5.34 -2.71
CA GLY A 16 -5.40 -5.92 -3.21
C GLY A 16 -5.23 -7.43 -3.15
N ALA A 17 -6.07 -8.09 -2.36
CA ALA A 17 -6.43 -9.45 -2.70
C ALA A 17 -6.73 -9.42 -4.20
N ALA A 18 -6.06 -10.27 -4.96
CA ALA A 18 -6.39 -10.47 -6.36
C ALA A 18 -7.86 -10.89 -6.38
N VAL A 19 -8.77 -9.93 -6.52
CA VAL A 19 -10.14 -10.20 -6.88
C VAL A 19 -10.00 -10.89 -8.23
N PRO A 20 -10.48 -12.14 -8.39
CA PRO A 20 -10.45 -12.81 -9.68
C PRO A 20 -11.38 -12.05 -10.64
N MET A 21 -10.87 -10.95 -11.20
CA MET A 21 -11.57 -10.11 -12.17
C MET A 21 -11.55 -10.81 -13.52
N THR A 22 -12.49 -11.72 -13.69
CA THR A 22 -12.90 -12.14 -15.03
C THR A 22 -13.66 -10.98 -15.68
N ALA A 23 -13.61 -10.87 -17.01
CA ALA A 23 -14.41 -9.88 -17.74
C ALA A 23 -15.90 -10.18 -17.52
N GLN A 24 -16.51 -9.59 -16.49
CA GLN A 24 -17.91 -9.80 -16.13
C GLN A 24 -18.75 -8.57 -16.50
N ASP A 25 -19.96 -8.82 -17.00
CA ASP A 25 -20.94 -7.78 -17.38
C ASP A 25 -21.66 -7.14 -16.18
N LYS A 26 -21.23 -7.44 -14.94
CA LYS A 26 -21.83 -6.94 -13.70
C LYS A 26 -20.87 -6.03 -12.95
N ILE A 27 -21.44 -5.08 -12.21
CA ILE A 27 -20.68 -4.25 -11.27
C ILE A 27 -20.37 -5.11 -10.04
N GLU A 28 -19.11 -5.19 -9.66
CA GLU A 28 -18.64 -5.87 -8.46
C GLU A 28 -18.41 -4.84 -7.34
N GLY A 29 -18.98 -5.11 -6.16
CA GLY A 29 -18.78 -4.31 -4.97
C GLY A 29 -17.82 -4.99 -3.99
N THR A 30 -16.93 -4.22 -3.39
CA THR A 30 -16.04 -4.66 -2.32
C THR A 30 -16.36 -3.89 -1.06
N VAL A 31 -16.60 -4.59 0.04
CA VAL A 31 -16.61 -4.04 1.40
C VAL A 31 -15.77 -4.97 2.23
N GLN A 32 -14.71 -4.48 2.87
CA GLN A 32 -13.86 -5.31 3.73
C GLN A 32 -13.13 -4.45 4.76
N ALA A 33 -12.51 -5.10 5.73
CA ALA A 33 -11.57 -4.44 6.63
C ALA A 33 -10.48 -5.41 7.06
N ASP A 34 -9.24 -4.95 7.12
CA ASP A 34 -8.12 -5.71 7.67
C ASP A 34 -7.82 -5.23 9.09
N LEU A 35 -7.54 -6.17 10.00
CA LEU A 35 -6.88 -5.88 11.27
C LEU A 35 -5.44 -6.37 11.18
N VAL A 36 -4.47 -5.48 11.43
CA VAL A 36 -3.05 -5.80 11.42
C VAL A 36 -2.40 -5.53 12.76
N SER A 37 -1.45 -6.37 13.16
CA SER A 37 -0.66 -6.18 14.39
C SER A 37 0.31 -5.00 14.29
N GLN A 38 0.63 -4.58 13.07
CA GLN A 38 1.45 -3.41 12.76
C GLN A 38 1.18 -2.98 11.32
N TYR A 39 1.17 -1.69 11.05
CA TYR A 39 1.02 -1.16 9.72
C TYR A 39 2.38 -0.93 9.03
N ILE A 40 2.78 -1.92 8.20
CA ILE A 40 4.03 -1.88 7.42
C ILE A 40 3.73 -1.67 5.93
N TRP A 41 4.46 -0.75 5.30
CA TRP A 41 4.29 -0.42 3.89
C TRP A 41 5.61 -0.25 3.13
N ARG A 42 5.83 -1.02 2.06
CA ARG A 42 7.06 -0.97 1.24
C ARG A 42 8.33 -1.00 2.10
N GLY A 43 8.25 -1.75 3.22
CA GLY A 43 9.25 -1.91 4.27
C GLY A 43 9.39 -0.74 5.27
N GLN A 44 8.44 0.18 5.29
CA GLN A 44 8.39 1.28 6.25
C GLN A 44 7.38 0.98 7.36
N ASP A 45 7.70 1.40 8.57
CA ASP A 45 6.81 1.38 9.73
C ASP A 45 5.94 2.63 9.72
N LEU A 46 4.63 2.46 9.56
CA LEU A 46 3.68 3.57 9.40
C LEU A 46 2.62 3.64 10.51
N GLY A 47 2.61 2.69 11.44
CA GLY A 47 1.70 2.69 12.57
C GLY A 47 1.68 1.36 13.30
N ASP A 48 1.11 1.37 14.50
CA ASP A 48 1.01 0.17 15.32
C ASP A 48 -0.22 -0.67 14.91
N VAL A 49 -0.89 -1.30 15.88
CA VAL A 49 -2.07 -2.13 15.63
C VAL A 49 -3.13 -1.28 14.93
N SER A 50 -3.53 -1.63 13.72
CA SER A 50 -4.33 -0.77 12.86
C SER A 50 -5.54 -1.48 12.26
N LEU A 51 -6.66 -0.76 12.14
CA LEU A 51 -7.85 -1.18 11.40
C LEU A 51 -7.88 -0.49 10.04
N GLN A 52 -8.09 -1.27 8.98
CA GLN A 52 -7.89 -0.82 7.61
C GLN A 52 -9.11 -1.14 6.72
N PRO A 53 -10.14 -0.28 6.69
CA PRO A 53 -11.33 -0.48 5.86
C PRO A 53 -11.04 -0.33 4.37
N THR A 54 -11.81 -1.02 3.55
CA THR A 54 -11.84 -0.85 2.09
C THR A 54 -13.28 -0.87 1.57
N LEU A 55 -13.59 0.07 0.68
CA LEU A 55 -14.83 0.12 -0.09
C LEU A 55 -14.47 0.27 -1.57
N GLY A 56 -15.02 -0.54 -2.45
CA GLY A 56 -14.69 -0.46 -3.87
C GLY A 56 -15.82 -0.86 -4.79
N LEU A 57 -15.74 -0.36 -6.03
CA LEU A 57 -16.56 -0.76 -7.17
C LEU A 57 -15.66 -1.10 -8.34
N ALA A 58 -15.96 -2.17 -9.06
CA ALA A 58 -15.26 -2.55 -10.29
C ALA A 58 -16.23 -2.89 -11.42
N TYR A 59 -15.89 -2.47 -12.64
CA TYR A 59 -16.65 -2.75 -13.85
C TYR A 59 -15.76 -2.70 -15.09
N LYS A 60 -15.77 -3.78 -15.91
CA LYS A 60 -15.04 -3.87 -17.19
C LYS A 60 -13.58 -3.42 -17.11
N GLY A 61 -12.88 -3.85 -16.06
CA GLY A 61 -11.48 -3.55 -15.82
C GLY A 61 -11.21 -2.21 -15.11
N VAL A 62 -12.19 -1.30 -15.04
CA VAL A 62 -12.08 -0.06 -14.25
C VAL A 62 -12.47 -0.34 -12.80
N SER A 63 -11.72 0.19 -11.83
CA SER A 63 -12.07 0.13 -10.42
C SER A 63 -11.87 1.46 -9.71
N LEU A 64 -12.80 1.81 -8.81
CA LEU A 64 -12.68 2.92 -7.87
C LEU A 64 -12.73 2.39 -6.44
N THR A 65 -11.68 2.64 -5.67
CA THR A 65 -11.50 2.08 -4.32
C THR A 65 -11.16 3.19 -3.33
N ALA A 66 -11.90 3.24 -2.22
CA ALA A 66 -11.54 3.97 -1.02
C ALA A 66 -10.89 2.99 -0.02
N TRP A 67 -9.77 3.38 0.55
CA TRP A 67 -9.07 2.66 1.61
C TRP A 67 -8.77 3.62 2.77
N GLY A 68 -8.64 3.12 3.99
CA GLY A 68 -8.15 3.96 5.08
C GLY A 68 -7.36 3.16 6.12
N SER A 69 -6.64 3.87 6.99
CA SER A 69 -5.95 3.32 8.15
C SER A 69 -6.27 4.14 9.39
N ILE A 70 -6.53 3.46 10.49
CA ILE A 70 -6.57 4.08 11.82
C ILE A 70 -5.85 3.21 12.84
N GLY A 71 -4.89 3.80 13.54
CA GLY A 71 -4.23 3.20 14.69
C GLY A 71 -5.21 2.97 15.83
N LEU A 72 -5.16 1.77 16.40
CA LEU A 72 -5.99 1.34 17.53
C LEU A 72 -5.22 1.37 18.86
N SER A 73 -3.88 1.30 18.80
CA SER A 73 -3.02 1.24 19.99
C SER A 73 -2.28 2.54 20.29
N ASP A 74 -1.96 3.36 19.29
CA ASP A 74 -1.33 4.67 19.48
C ASP A 74 -2.23 5.80 18.94
N PRO A 75 -2.73 6.72 19.79
CA PRO A 75 -3.46 7.91 19.34
C PRO A 75 -2.65 8.86 18.44
N ALA A 76 -1.32 8.75 18.43
CA ALA A 76 -0.44 9.52 17.57
C ALA A 76 -0.29 8.94 16.16
N ASP A 77 -0.83 7.74 15.91
CA ASP A 77 -0.82 7.13 14.57
C ASP A 77 -1.49 8.03 13.54
N THR A 78 -0.86 8.11 12.37
CA THR A 78 -1.35 8.91 11.25
C THR A 78 -2.64 8.30 10.72
N LYS A 79 -3.69 9.12 10.60
CA LYS A 79 -4.91 8.71 9.90
C LYS A 79 -4.69 8.88 8.41
N GLU A 80 -5.04 7.83 7.69
CA GLU A 80 -4.87 7.77 6.25
C GLU A 80 -6.18 7.46 5.56
N PHE A 81 -6.41 8.12 4.43
CA PHE A 81 -7.54 7.88 3.55
C PHE A 81 -7.10 8.02 2.10
N ASP A 82 -7.32 6.96 1.34
CA ASP A 82 -6.83 6.84 -0.02
C ASP A 82 -7.99 6.66 -0.97
N LEU A 83 -7.93 7.34 -2.11
CA LEU A 83 -8.82 7.11 -3.22
C LEU A 83 -8.03 6.68 -4.44
N THR A 84 -8.29 5.48 -4.94
CA THR A 84 -7.61 4.90 -6.10
C THR A 84 -8.56 4.69 -7.25
N LEU A 85 -8.21 5.24 -8.41
CA LEU A 85 -8.81 4.87 -9.70
C LEU A 85 -7.81 4.02 -10.48
N ALA A 86 -8.19 2.81 -10.85
CA ALA A 86 -7.33 1.90 -11.59
C ALA A 86 -8.02 1.27 -12.79
N TYR A 87 -7.21 0.82 -13.75
CA TYR A 87 -7.66 0.05 -14.90
C TYR A 87 -6.76 -1.16 -15.11
N LYS A 88 -7.37 -2.33 -15.31
CA LYS A 88 -6.69 -3.59 -15.60
C LYS A 88 -7.18 -4.21 -16.91
N ILE A 89 -6.25 -4.61 -17.75
CA ILE A 89 -6.52 -5.38 -18.97
C ILE A 89 -5.43 -6.43 -19.19
N GLY A 90 -5.81 -7.72 -19.22
CA GLY A 90 -4.83 -8.81 -19.23
C GLY A 90 -3.87 -8.73 -18.04
N GLY A 91 -2.57 -8.81 -18.30
CA GLY A 91 -1.53 -8.62 -17.28
C GLY A 91 -1.26 -7.17 -16.91
N LEU A 92 -1.65 -6.21 -17.76
CA LEU A 92 -1.39 -4.78 -17.55
C LEU A 92 -2.33 -4.20 -16.48
N ASN A 93 -1.77 -3.42 -15.56
CA ASN A 93 -2.52 -2.56 -14.65
C ASN A 93 -1.92 -1.16 -14.61
N ILE A 94 -2.79 -0.15 -14.55
CA ILE A 94 -2.43 1.24 -14.36
C ILE A 94 -3.38 1.87 -13.35
N GLY A 95 -2.94 2.93 -12.69
CA GLY A 95 -3.81 3.63 -11.77
C GLY A 95 -3.24 4.96 -11.29
N VAL A 96 -4.10 5.68 -10.57
CA VAL A 96 -3.78 6.89 -9.85
C VAL A 96 -4.38 6.76 -8.45
N THR A 97 -3.55 7.02 -7.45
CA THR A 97 -3.96 7.07 -6.05
C THR A 97 -3.80 8.50 -5.54
N ASP A 98 -4.84 9.00 -4.90
CA ASP A 98 -4.78 10.18 -4.03
C ASP A 98 -4.69 9.71 -2.59
N TYR A 99 -3.51 9.89 -1.99
CA TYR A 99 -3.27 9.59 -0.60
C TYR A 99 -3.50 10.83 0.25
N TRP A 100 -4.31 10.72 1.30
CA TRP A 100 -4.46 11.80 2.27
C TRP A 100 -4.06 11.37 3.67
N PHE A 101 -3.28 12.23 4.33
CA PHE A 101 -2.86 12.09 5.71
C PHE A 101 -3.44 13.23 6.56
N ASN A 102 -3.73 12.94 7.83
CA ASN A 102 -4.09 13.98 8.80
C ASN A 102 -2.94 14.92 9.20
N SER A 103 -1.80 14.87 8.51
CA SER A 103 -0.61 15.70 8.74
C SER A 103 0.11 15.99 7.42
N PRO A 104 0.67 17.19 7.21
CA PRO A 104 0.74 18.32 8.14
C PRO A 104 -0.55 19.13 8.27
N ASN A 105 -1.56 18.88 7.44
CA ASN A 105 -2.85 19.57 7.41
C ASN A 105 -3.99 18.55 7.47
N ASP A 106 -4.85 18.67 8.48
CA ASP A 106 -5.94 17.74 8.76
C ASP A 106 -7.23 18.02 7.98
N ARG A 107 -7.22 19.02 7.07
CA ARG A 107 -8.36 19.31 6.20
C ARG A 107 -8.29 18.51 4.90
N TYR A 108 -9.15 17.51 4.77
CA TYR A 108 -9.27 16.68 3.56
C TYR A 108 -9.56 17.49 2.27
N PHE A 109 -10.30 18.59 2.32
CA PHE A 109 -10.56 19.38 1.10
C PHE A 109 -9.46 20.42 0.77
N SER A 110 -8.28 20.33 1.40
CA SER A 110 -7.19 21.28 1.20
C SER A 110 -6.23 20.83 0.11
N TYR A 111 -6.49 21.22 -1.14
CA TYR A 111 -5.64 20.95 -2.31
C TYR A 111 -4.67 22.10 -2.67
N GLU A 112 -4.60 23.14 -1.84
CA GLU A 112 -3.74 24.30 -2.07
C GLU A 112 -2.25 23.91 -2.11
N ALA A 113 -1.51 24.47 -3.08
CA ALA A 113 -0.08 24.27 -3.21
C ALA A 113 0.66 24.60 -1.91
N HIS A 114 1.62 23.76 -1.54
CA HIS A 114 2.43 23.89 -0.31
C HIS A 114 1.67 23.81 1.03
N LYS A 115 0.37 23.52 1.02
CA LYS A 115 -0.45 23.30 2.23
C LYS A 115 -1.19 21.98 2.25
N THR A 116 -1.34 21.34 1.10
CA THR A 116 -2.02 20.05 1.00
C THR A 116 -1.26 18.95 1.73
N SER A 117 -1.98 18.02 2.34
CA SER A 117 -1.44 16.73 2.81
C SER A 117 -1.60 15.64 1.76
N HIS A 118 -2.27 15.93 0.64
CA HIS A 118 -2.50 14.96 -0.42
C HIS A 118 -1.20 14.63 -1.14
N VAL A 119 -0.99 13.37 -1.49
CA VAL A 119 0.08 12.91 -2.36
C VAL A 119 -0.57 12.14 -3.51
N PHE A 120 -0.28 12.55 -4.74
CA PHE A 120 -0.82 11.87 -5.91
C PHE A 120 0.25 10.96 -6.51
N GLU A 121 -0.03 9.67 -6.54
CA GLU A 121 0.85 8.64 -7.10
C GLU A 121 0.23 8.04 -8.36
N GLY A 122 1.03 7.91 -9.41
CA GLY A 122 0.68 7.16 -10.60
C GLY A 122 1.38 5.81 -10.54
N ASN A 123 0.68 4.75 -10.96
CA ASN A 123 1.24 3.41 -11.04
C ASN A 123 1.05 2.77 -12.41
N VAL A 124 2.00 1.92 -12.76
CA VAL A 124 1.93 1.02 -13.91
C VAL A 124 2.61 -0.28 -13.56
N GLY A 125 2.06 -1.39 -14.01
CA GLY A 125 2.76 -2.65 -13.92
C GLY A 125 2.12 -3.76 -14.72
N TYR A 126 2.76 -4.92 -14.67
CA TYR A 126 2.43 -6.05 -15.51
C TYR A 126 2.61 -7.35 -14.74
N ASP A 127 1.59 -8.20 -14.79
CA ASP A 127 1.60 -9.56 -14.27
C ASP A 127 1.94 -10.54 -15.40
N PHE A 128 3.08 -11.22 -15.29
CA PHE A 128 3.54 -12.21 -16.26
C PHE A 128 3.07 -13.63 -15.90
N GLY A 129 2.44 -13.84 -14.74
CA GLY A 129 2.07 -15.14 -14.19
C GLY A 129 2.98 -15.57 -13.03
N PRO A 130 4.25 -15.97 -13.27
CA PRO A 130 5.15 -16.40 -12.20
C PRO A 130 5.75 -15.22 -11.42
N VAL A 131 5.81 -14.04 -12.03
CA VAL A 131 6.30 -12.80 -11.44
C VAL A 131 5.45 -11.64 -11.95
N ALA A 132 5.16 -10.69 -11.09
CA ALA A 132 4.59 -9.40 -11.45
C ALA A 132 5.57 -8.27 -11.12
N ILE A 133 5.50 -7.20 -11.91
CA ILE A 133 6.30 -5.99 -11.73
C ILE A 133 5.37 -4.80 -11.54
N GLN A 134 5.74 -3.89 -10.65
CA GLN A 134 5.02 -2.63 -10.45
C GLN A 134 6.00 -1.46 -10.34
N TRP A 135 5.63 -0.34 -10.93
CA TRP A 135 6.29 0.95 -10.77
C TRP A 135 5.29 1.98 -10.27
N TYR A 136 5.75 2.81 -9.35
CA TYR A 136 4.98 3.85 -8.70
C TYR A 136 5.77 5.15 -8.69
N THR A 137 5.11 6.28 -8.91
CA THR A 137 5.72 7.62 -8.82
C THR A 137 4.73 8.63 -8.27
N ASN A 138 5.11 9.29 -7.17
CA ASN A 138 4.45 10.48 -6.66
C ASN A 138 4.70 11.64 -7.64
N PHE A 139 3.65 12.14 -8.31
CA PHE A 139 3.78 13.18 -9.33
C PHE A 139 3.26 14.55 -8.89
N ALA A 140 2.36 14.60 -7.89
CA ALA A 140 1.79 15.85 -7.38
C ALA A 140 1.55 15.80 -5.87
N GLY A 141 1.11 16.92 -5.29
CA GLY A 141 0.85 17.02 -3.85
C GLY A 141 2.11 17.13 -2.99
N ASN A 142 2.03 16.68 -1.74
CA ASN A 142 3.04 16.72 -0.69
C ASN A 142 4.10 15.61 -0.82
N ASP A 143 4.63 15.43 -2.02
CA ASP A 143 5.71 14.49 -2.29
C ASP A 143 6.99 14.88 -1.51
N GLY A 144 7.87 13.89 -1.31
CA GLY A 144 9.18 14.11 -0.73
C GLY A 144 10.09 15.00 -1.57
N LEU A 145 11.18 15.43 -0.96
CA LEU A 145 12.14 16.36 -1.55
C LEU A 145 13.50 15.68 -1.73
N ARG A 146 14.26 16.16 -2.72
CA ARG A 146 15.69 15.88 -2.84
C ARG A 146 16.47 16.81 -1.91
N LYS A 147 17.78 16.55 -1.75
CA LYS A 147 18.68 17.40 -0.94
C LYS A 147 18.71 18.88 -1.36
N ASN A 148 18.40 19.18 -2.63
CA ASN A 148 18.32 20.55 -3.15
C ASN A 148 16.95 21.21 -2.95
N GLY A 149 16.01 20.56 -2.26
CA GLY A 149 14.69 21.12 -1.95
C GLY A 149 13.66 21.01 -3.08
N HIS A 150 14.01 20.46 -4.25
CA HIS A 150 13.05 20.19 -5.31
C HIS A 150 12.30 18.88 -5.07
N ARG A 151 11.07 18.77 -5.61
CA ARG A 151 10.24 17.56 -5.61
C ARG A 151 11.07 16.36 -6.07
N ALA A 152 10.99 15.27 -5.32
CA ALA A 152 11.76 14.07 -5.60
C ALA A 152 11.21 13.31 -6.81
N TYR A 153 9.90 13.37 -7.03
CA TYR A 153 9.16 12.37 -7.80
C TYR A 153 9.39 11.00 -7.19
N SER A 154 9.11 10.91 -5.89
CA SER A 154 9.42 9.73 -5.09
C SER A 154 8.81 8.52 -5.77
N SER A 155 9.66 7.57 -6.09
CA SER A 155 9.27 6.41 -6.89
C SER A 155 9.60 5.15 -6.14
N TYR A 156 8.88 4.08 -6.47
CA TYR A 156 9.13 2.76 -5.93
C TYR A 156 8.89 1.72 -7.03
N PHE A 157 9.76 0.73 -7.06
CA PHE A 157 9.70 -0.40 -7.95
C PHE A 157 9.54 -1.67 -7.13
N GLU A 158 8.70 -2.60 -7.59
CA GLU A 158 8.43 -3.85 -6.90
C GLU A 158 8.39 -5.04 -7.85
N LEU A 159 9.01 -6.12 -7.42
CA LEU A 159 8.85 -7.46 -7.95
C LEU A 159 8.06 -8.29 -6.95
N SER A 160 7.05 -9.02 -7.40
CA SER A 160 6.35 -10.00 -6.58
C SER A 160 6.23 -11.35 -7.30
N ALA A 161 6.35 -12.43 -6.54
CA ALA A 161 6.30 -13.80 -7.05
C ALA A 161 5.34 -14.63 -6.19
N PRO A 162 4.10 -14.90 -6.66
CA PRO A 162 3.16 -15.75 -5.95
C PRO A 162 3.46 -17.24 -6.14
N PHE A 163 3.29 -18.05 -5.10
CA PHE A 163 3.40 -19.51 -5.17
C PHE A 163 2.58 -20.20 -4.09
N ASN A 164 2.24 -21.48 -4.31
CA ASN A 164 1.53 -22.28 -3.31
C ASN A 164 2.50 -23.27 -2.64
N LEU A 165 2.53 -23.28 -1.31
CA LEU A 165 3.39 -24.19 -0.55
C LEU A 165 2.76 -24.49 0.81
N ALA A 166 2.81 -25.77 1.23
CA ALA A 166 2.34 -26.22 2.54
C ALA A 166 0.88 -25.82 2.89
N GLY A 167 0.01 -25.73 1.89
CA GLY A 167 -1.40 -25.35 2.08
C GLY A 167 -1.63 -23.86 2.39
N CYS A 168 -0.62 -23.01 2.12
CA CYS A 168 -0.73 -21.56 2.17
C CYS A 168 -0.45 -20.97 0.77
N GLN A 169 -1.07 -19.83 0.51
CA GLN A 169 -0.73 -18.97 -0.63
C GLN A 169 0.39 -18.03 -0.19
N TRP A 170 1.52 -18.06 -0.88
CA TRP A 170 2.69 -17.26 -0.57
C TRP A 170 2.91 -16.18 -1.62
N VAL A 171 3.49 -15.06 -1.20
CA VAL A 171 4.01 -14.02 -2.08
C VAL A 171 5.38 -13.60 -1.56
N ALA A 172 6.42 -13.84 -2.36
CA ALA A 172 7.74 -13.25 -2.15
C ALA A 172 7.80 -11.89 -2.83
N THR A 173 8.39 -10.88 -2.19
CA THR A 173 8.47 -9.51 -2.72
C THR A 173 9.86 -8.92 -2.52
N ALA A 174 10.33 -8.22 -3.55
CA ALA A 174 11.51 -7.39 -3.50
C ALA A 174 11.18 -6.00 -4.06
N GLY A 175 11.44 -4.97 -3.27
CA GLY A 175 11.08 -3.60 -3.58
C GLY A 175 12.21 -2.62 -3.32
N ALA A 176 12.32 -1.62 -4.19
CA ALA A 176 13.39 -0.64 -4.15
C ALA A 176 12.90 0.75 -4.53
N VAL A 177 13.51 1.74 -3.88
CA VAL A 177 13.42 3.14 -4.24
C VAL A 177 14.55 3.43 -5.22
N PRO A 178 14.26 3.90 -6.46
CA PRO A 178 15.27 4.06 -7.49
C PRO A 178 16.08 5.36 -7.34
N TYR A 179 15.53 6.38 -6.68
CA TYR A 179 16.09 7.73 -6.61
C TYR A 179 16.04 8.32 -5.21
N ALA A 180 16.94 9.26 -4.92
CA ALA A 180 16.98 9.96 -3.64
C ALA A 180 15.68 10.70 -3.34
N THR A 181 15.15 10.51 -2.13
CA THR A 181 13.91 11.15 -1.68
C THR A 181 13.81 11.17 -0.16
N SER A 182 13.14 12.17 0.40
CA SER A 182 12.74 12.21 1.81
C SER A 182 11.43 11.47 2.10
N PHE A 183 10.76 10.94 1.07
CA PHE A 183 9.46 10.28 1.20
C PHE A 183 9.58 8.86 1.76
N TYR A 184 10.61 8.14 1.32
CA TYR A 184 10.94 6.82 1.83
C TYR A 184 12.08 6.93 2.83
N ALA A 185 11.98 6.20 3.93
CA ALA A 185 13.00 6.17 4.98
C ALA A 185 14.39 5.83 4.40
N GLU A 186 15.37 6.67 4.72
CA GLU A 186 16.80 6.52 4.41
C GLU A 186 17.18 6.26 2.94
N ALA A 187 16.41 6.79 1.97
CA ALA A 187 16.72 6.71 0.55
C ALA A 187 17.60 7.88 0.05
N GLY A 188 18.92 7.80 0.26
CA GLY A 188 19.89 8.77 -0.26
C GLY A 188 20.19 8.66 -1.77
N GLY A 189 19.62 7.67 -2.43
CA GLY A 189 19.86 7.26 -3.82
C GLY A 189 19.04 6.00 -4.12
N PHE A 190 19.59 5.05 -4.88
CA PHE A 190 19.00 3.72 -5.00
C PHE A 190 19.06 3.00 -3.64
N ALA A 191 17.94 2.45 -3.20
CA ALA A 191 17.84 1.73 -1.92
C ALA A 191 16.85 0.56 -2.03
N VAL A 192 17.25 -0.62 -1.57
CA VAL A 192 16.31 -1.74 -1.37
C VAL A 192 15.61 -1.52 -0.04
N THR A 193 14.31 -1.27 -0.09
CA THR A 193 13.53 -0.94 1.11
C THR A 193 12.62 -2.06 1.56
N ASN A 194 12.36 -3.06 0.71
CA ASN A 194 11.41 -4.12 1.04
C ASN A 194 11.91 -5.47 0.53
N ILE A 195 12.18 -6.41 1.42
CA ILE A 195 12.30 -7.83 1.12
C ILE A 195 11.32 -8.54 2.03
N SER A 196 10.27 -9.13 1.47
CA SER A 196 9.23 -9.75 2.29
C SER A 196 8.71 -11.07 1.75
N LEU A 197 8.19 -11.86 2.67
CA LEU A 197 7.51 -13.12 2.40
C LEU A 197 6.19 -13.13 3.18
N LYS A 198 5.08 -13.06 2.44
CA LYS A 198 3.72 -13.11 2.97
C LYS A 198 3.14 -14.50 2.76
N ALA A 199 2.50 -15.05 3.78
CA ALA A 199 1.67 -16.24 3.69
C ALA A 199 0.22 -15.88 4.01
N VAL A 200 -0.72 -16.44 3.25
CA VAL A 200 -2.16 -16.32 3.47
C VAL A 200 -2.76 -17.72 3.58
N LYS A 201 -3.68 -17.89 4.54
CA LYS A 201 -4.45 -19.11 4.70
C LYS A 201 -5.87 -18.77 5.15
N ASP A 202 -6.84 -19.27 4.40
CA ASP A 202 -8.24 -19.15 4.78
C ASP A 202 -8.57 -20.10 5.92
N ILE A 203 -9.06 -19.54 7.03
CA ILE A 203 -9.66 -20.33 8.10
C ILE A 203 -11.16 -20.37 7.88
N ARG A 204 -11.68 -21.58 7.70
CA ARG A 204 -13.12 -21.79 7.61
C ARG A 204 -13.74 -21.64 9.01
N VAL A 205 -14.52 -20.59 9.20
CA VAL A 205 -15.23 -20.33 10.46
C VAL A 205 -16.61 -20.98 10.43
N THR A 206 -17.33 -20.83 9.32
CA THR A 206 -18.62 -21.50 9.09
C THR A 206 -18.66 -22.14 7.70
N ARG A 207 -19.79 -22.75 7.33
CA ARG A 207 -19.97 -23.25 5.95
C ARG A 207 -19.92 -22.13 4.91
N SER A 208 -20.34 -20.93 5.29
CA SER A 208 -20.53 -19.75 4.45
C SER A 208 -19.67 -18.56 4.87
N PHE A 209 -18.66 -18.76 5.71
CA PHE A 209 -17.75 -17.70 6.15
C PHE A 209 -16.35 -18.28 6.34
N SER A 210 -15.39 -17.69 5.64
CA SER A 210 -13.97 -17.95 5.83
C SER A 210 -13.28 -16.64 6.16
N LEU A 211 -12.30 -16.72 7.05
CA LEU A 211 -11.49 -15.61 7.49
C LEU A 211 -10.08 -15.80 6.93
N PRO A 212 -9.67 -15.02 5.91
CA PRO A 212 -8.29 -15.00 5.46
C PRO A 212 -7.39 -14.52 6.59
N LEU A 213 -6.52 -15.40 7.09
CA LEU A 213 -5.41 -15.03 7.96
C LEU A 213 -4.17 -14.81 7.12
N PHE A 214 -3.33 -13.88 7.53
CA PHE A 214 -2.02 -13.70 6.92
C PHE A 214 -0.93 -13.38 7.93
N ALA A 215 0.29 -13.75 7.56
CA ALA A 215 1.50 -13.35 8.26
C ALA A 215 2.55 -12.89 7.24
N VAL A 216 3.34 -11.88 7.59
CA VAL A 216 4.38 -11.31 6.72
C VAL A 216 5.65 -11.13 7.53
N VAL A 217 6.74 -11.73 7.08
CA VAL A 217 8.08 -11.33 7.50
C VAL A 217 8.61 -10.34 6.47
N SER A 218 9.05 -9.18 6.92
CA SER A 218 9.58 -8.11 6.06
C SER A 218 10.86 -7.56 6.62
N ALA A 219 11.85 -7.33 5.77
CA ALA A 219 13.07 -6.60 6.10
C ALA A 219 13.19 -5.37 5.22
N ASN A 220 13.70 -4.28 5.79
CA ASN A 220 14.09 -3.08 5.08
C ASN A 220 15.62 -2.93 5.17
N PRO A 221 16.37 -3.43 4.16
CA PRO A 221 17.83 -3.34 4.15
C PRO A 221 18.35 -1.91 4.26
N SER A 222 17.63 -0.92 3.71
CA SER A 222 18.05 0.49 3.73
C SER A 222 18.06 1.09 5.13
N THR A 223 17.19 0.61 6.03
CA THR A 223 17.08 1.12 7.41
C THR A 223 17.53 0.10 8.46
N GLU A 224 18.00 -1.07 8.01
CA GLU A 224 18.39 -2.22 8.84
C GLU A 224 17.28 -2.71 9.81
N LYS A 225 16.01 -2.50 9.44
CA LYS A 225 14.84 -2.91 10.25
C LYS A 225 14.22 -4.20 9.74
N ALA A 226 13.58 -4.93 10.65
CA ALA A 226 12.79 -6.12 10.34
C ALA A 226 11.46 -6.08 11.09
N TYR A 227 10.44 -6.67 10.47
CA TYR A 227 9.06 -6.66 10.92
C TYR A 227 8.47 -8.05 10.76
N PHE A 228 7.63 -8.45 11.73
CA PHE A 228 6.82 -9.65 11.62
C PHE A 228 5.37 -9.28 11.95
N VAL A 229 4.55 -9.25 10.90
CA VAL A 229 3.17 -8.77 10.96
C VAL A 229 2.21 -9.93 10.87
N PHE A 230 1.19 -9.94 11.72
CA PHE A 230 0.04 -10.81 11.61
C PHE A 230 -1.21 -9.98 11.32
N GLY A 231 -2.14 -10.53 10.55
CA GLY A 231 -3.44 -9.90 10.36
C GLY A 231 -4.50 -10.83 9.81
N PHE A 232 -5.71 -10.30 9.71
CA PHE A 232 -6.83 -10.98 9.09
C PHE A 232 -7.76 -10.03 8.36
N SER A 233 -8.45 -10.55 7.34
CA SER A 233 -9.41 -9.79 6.53
C SER A 233 -10.85 -10.15 6.88
N LEU A 234 -11.65 -9.18 7.27
CA LEU A 234 -13.10 -9.29 7.35
C LEU A 234 -13.70 -9.02 5.98
N ARG A 235 -14.25 -10.05 5.34
CA ARG A 235 -14.94 -9.93 4.04
C ARG A 235 -16.35 -10.50 4.16
N PRO A 236 -17.41 -9.71 3.93
CA PRO A 236 -18.76 -10.26 3.76
C PRO A 236 -18.77 -11.19 2.55
N TRP A 237 -19.51 -12.28 2.65
CA TRP A 237 -19.74 -13.15 1.51
C TRP A 237 -20.59 -12.45 0.45
N SER A 238 -20.20 -12.58 -0.83
CA SER A 238 -21.01 -12.27 -2.00
C SER A 238 -21.75 -13.50 -2.50
#